data_AF-A0A3D1IED4-F1
#
_entry.id   AF-A0A3D1IED4-F1
#
_cell.length_a   1.000
_cell.length_b   1.000
_cell.length_c   1.000
_cell.angle_alpha   90.00
_cell.angle_beta   90.00
_cell.angle_gamma   90.00
#
_symmetry.space_group_name_H-M   'P 1'
#
loop_
_entity.id
_entity.type
_entity.pdbx_description
1 polymer ?
#
loop_
_entity_poly.entity_id
_entity_poly.type
_entity_poly.pdbx_seq_one_letter_code
_entity_poly.pdbx_strand_id
1 'polypeptide(L)'
;MTAPFPSKETGPAAFSTGTYNRTVSSQALPLHGVLPLPREAVLDNGLQVRIVESHTASLVSVWCWYRVGSKDEPPGLTRASH
;
A
#
# COMPACT_ATOMS: atom_id res chain seq x y z
N MET A 1 -52.99 -27.99 20.63
CA MET A 1 -52.47 -26.64 21.01
C MET A 1 -51.41 -26.89 22.06
N THR A 2 -50.10 -26.68 21.88
CA THR A 2 -49.34 -25.76 21.03
C THR A 2 -47.91 -26.32 20.92
N ALA A 3 -47.32 -26.38 19.73
CA ALA A 3 -45.90 -26.67 19.56
C ALA A 3 -45.07 -25.41 19.88
N PRO A 4 -43.90 -25.51 20.54
CA PRO A 4 -43.06 -24.34 20.76
C PRO A 4 -42.29 -23.97 19.48
N PHE A 5 -42.30 -22.67 19.16
CA PHE A 5 -41.57 -22.05 18.05
C PHE A 5 -40.04 -22.22 18.19
N PRO A 6 -39.28 -22.36 17.08
CA PRO A 6 -37.82 -22.34 17.13
C PRO A 6 -37.31 -20.90 17.33
N SER A 7 -36.49 -20.70 18.36
CA SER A 7 -35.73 -19.48 18.58
C SER A 7 -34.69 -19.31 17.47
N LYS A 8 -34.86 -18.29 16.63
CA LYS A 8 -33.82 -17.79 15.72
C LYS A 8 -32.72 -17.15 16.57
N GLU A 9 -31.63 -17.88 16.81
CA GLU A 9 -30.38 -17.29 17.27
C GLU A 9 -29.78 -16.45 16.13
N THR A 10 -30.16 -15.18 16.10
CA THR A 10 -29.47 -14.17 15.29
C THR A 10 -28.22 -13.76 16.05
N GLY A 11 -27.15 -14.55 15.92
CA GLY A 11 -25.82 -14.10 16.29
C GLY A 11 -25.42 -12.89 15.44
N PRO A 12 -24.70 -11.89 15.98
CA PRO A 12 -24.19 -10.81 15.15
C PRO A 12 -23.28 -11.41 14.09
N ALA A 13 -23.56 -11.09 12.82
CA ALA A 13 -22.64 -11.33 11.72
C ALA A 13 -21.27 -10.76 12.13
N ALA A 14 -20.33 -11.65 12.42
CA ALA A 14 -18.97 -11.28 12.75
C ALA A 14 -18.37 -10.64 11.51
N PHE A 15 -18.41 -9.30 11.45
CA PHE A 15 -17.54 -8.54 10.58
C PHE A 15 -16.11 -8.97 10.96
N SER A 16 -15.46 -9.69 10.06
CA SER A 16 -14.05 -10.04 10.16
C SER A 16 -13.28 -8.74 10.31
N THR A 17 -12.96 -8.41 11.56
CA THR A 17 -12.06 -7.32 11.92
C THR A 17 -10.73 -7.71 11.33
N GLY A 18 -10.43 -7.19 10.14
CA GLY A 18 -9.10 -7.28 9.58
C GLY A 18 -8.15 -6.73 10.63
N THR A 19 -7.30 -7.58 11.18
CA THR A 19 -6.16 -7.17 11.99
C THR A 19 -5.24 -6.39 11.07
N TYR A 20 -5.49 -5.09 10.94
CA TYR A 20 -4.51 -4.16 10.40
C TYR A 20 -3.44 -4.05 11.49
N ASN A 21 -2.34 -4.76 11.31
CA ASN A 21 -1.23 -4.83 12.25
C ASN A 21 -0.67 -3.43 12.52
N ARG A 22 -1.16 -2.74 13.56
CA ARG A 22 -0.62 -1.46 14.01
C ARG A 22 0.37 -1.70 15.15
N THR A 23 1.60 -2.00 14.78
CA THR A 23 2.76 -1.77 15.65
C THR A 23 3.68 -0.81 14.90
N VAL A 24 3.48 0.49 15.12
CA VAL A 24 4.47 1.51 14.72
C VAL A 24 5.11 2.00 16.01
N SER A 25 6.18 1.34 16.42
CA SER A 25 7.05 1.84 17.49
C SER A 25 8.46 1.29 17.36
N SER A 26 9.36 2.13 16.87
CA SER A 26 10.71 2.32 17.39
C SER A 26 11.42 3.31 16.47
N GLN A 27 11.41 4.59 16.86
CA GLN A 27 12.26 5.60 16.26
C GLN A 27 13.71 5.28 16.62
N ALA A 28 14.44 4.63 15.73
CA ALA A 28 15.90 4.59 15.79
C ALA A 28 16.44 5.88 15.19
N LEU A 29 17.26 6.62 15.94
CA LEU A 29 18.05 7.72 15.38
C LEU A 29 18.93 7.12 14.24
N PRO A 30 18.91 7.67 13.02
CA PRO A 30 19.72 7.13 11.95
C PRO A 30 21.20 7.29 12.33
N LEU A 31 21.92 6.18 12.43
CA LEU A 31 23.38 6.17 12.43
C LEU A 31 23.82 6.88 11.14
N HIS A 32 24.60 7.96 11.28
CA HIS A 32 25.09 8.73 10.13
C HIS A 32 25.70 7.80 9.08
N GLY A 33 25.11 7.78 7.88
CA GLY A 33 25.62 7.01 6.73
C GLY A 33 24.73 5.85 6.27
N VAL A 34 23.70 5.45 7.01
CA VAL A 34 22.72 4.45 6.53
C VAL A 34 21.52 5.17 5.93
N LEU A 35 21.30 5.01 4.62
CA LEU A 35 20.08 5.48 3.99
C LEU A 35 18.88 4.74 4.61
N PRO A 36 17.79 5.45 4.95
CA PRO A 36 16.59 4.80 5.47
C PRO A 36 16.08 3.77 4.47
N LEU A 37 15.83 2.54 4.96
CA LEU A 37 15.32 1.46 4.13
C LEU A 37 13.88 1.81 3.68
N PRO A 38 13.57 1.72 2.38
CA PRO A 38 12.21 1.92 1.91
C PRO A 38 11.26 0.86 2.46
N ARG A 39 10.06 1.28 2.88
CA ARG A 39 8.92 0.38 3.06
C ARG A 39 8.32 0.07 1.70
N GLU A 40 8.07 -1.21 1.43
CA GLU A 40 7.52 -1.67 0.17
C GLU A 40 6.08 -2.18 0.36
N ALA A 41 5.21 -1.89 -0.61
CA ALA A 41 3.89 -2.46 -0.73
C ALA A 41 3.58 -2.76 -2.20
N VAL A 42 2.75 -3.77 -2.46
CA VAL A 42 2.23 -4.07 -3.79
C VAL A 42 0.72 -3.88 -3.75
N LEU A 43 0.20 -3.08 -4.68
CA LEU A 43 -1.24 -2.86 -4.84
C LEU A 43 -1.88 -4.03 -5.60
N ASP A 44 -3.21 -4.14 -5.55
CA ASP A 44 -3.96 -5.20 -6.24
C ASP A 44 -3.76 -5.19 -7.77
N ASN A 45 -3.40 -4.04 -8.34
CA ASN A 45 -3.06 -3.89 -9.77
C ASN A 45 -1.61 -4.25 -10.11
N GLY A 46 -0.82 -4.72 -9.14
CA GLY A 46 0.60 -5.07 -9.30
C GLY A 46 1.58 -3.90 -9.22
N LEU A 47 1.12 -2.67 -8.96
CA LEU A 47 2.01 -1.52 -8.79
C LEU A 47 2.82 -1.64 -7.49
N GLN A 48 4.13 -1.44 -7.60
CA GLN A 48 5.04 -1.43 -6.46
C GLN A 48 5.14 -0.01 -5.91
N VAL A 49 4.85 0.14 -4.61
CA VAL A 49 4.94 1.39 -3.88
C VAL A 49 6.13 1.32 -2.93
N ARG A 50 7.01 2.32 -3.00
CA ARG A 50 8.19 2.45 -2.14
C ARG A 50 8.14 3.76 -1.38
N ILE A 51 8.18 3.69 -0.05
CA ILE A 51 8.03 4.85 0.84
C ILE A 51 9.26 4.96 1.74
N VAL A 52 9.87 6.13 1.75
CA VAL A 52 10.94 6.49 2.69
C VAL A 52 10.41 7.62 3.58
N GLU A 53 10.19 7.33 4.85
CA GLU A 53 9.72 8.31 5.84
C GLU A 53 10.93 9.07 6.41
N SER A 54 10.90 10.41 6.35
CA SER A 54 11.88 11.28 7.00
C SER A 54 11.16 12.42 7.74
N HIS A 55 11.51 12.62 9.01
CA HIS A 55 10.96 13.69 9.85
C HIS A 55 11.93 14.89 9.96
N THR A 56 12.92 14.97 9.07
CA THR A 56 13.90 16.07 9.07
C THR A 56 13.33 17.38 8.52
N ALA A 57 12.30 17.30 7.69
CA ALA A 57 11.57 18.44 7.14
C ALA A 57 10.10 18.06 6.87
N SER A 58 9.19 19.03 6.98
CA SER A 58 7.78 18.87 6.61
C SER A 58 7.61 18.95 5.09
N LEU A 59 8.17 17.97 4.37
CA LEU A 59 8.15 17.89 2.91
C LEU A 59 7.73 16.50 2.45
N VAL A 60 6.95 16.44 1.37
CA VAL A 60 6.58 15.20 0.70
C VAL A 60 6.95 15.31 -0.78
N SER A 61 7.69 14.32 -1.27
CA SER A 61 8.01 14.17 -2.69
C SER A 61 7.44 12.86 -3.22
N VAL A 62 6.76 12.91 -4.36
CA VAL A 62 6.16 11.74 -5.00
C VAL A 62 6.70 11.61 -6.41
N TRP A 63 7.07 10.39 -6.77
CA TRP A 63 7.60 10.03 -8.08
C TRP A 63 6.88 8.80 -8.60
N CYS A 64 6.62 8.76 -9.90
CA CYS A 64 6.05 7.60 -10.57
C CYS A 64 6.99 7.19 -11.70
N TRP A 65 7.36 5.91 -11.74
CA TRP A 65 8.20 5.35 -12.79
C TRP A 65 7.40 4.39 -13.63
N TYR A 66 7.52 4.55 -14.95
CA TYR A 66 6.95 3.63 -15.92
C TYR A 66 8.07 2.83 -16.56
N ARG A 67 7.80 1.56 -16.85
CA ARG A 67 8.74 0.67 -17.55
C ARG A 67 8.60 0.78 -19.08
N VAL A 68 8.44 2.00 -19.58
CA VAL A 68 8.32 2.30 -21.01
C VAL A 68 9.14 3.56 -21.34
N GLY A 69 9.59 3.66 -22.58
CA GLY A 69 10.20 4.88 -23.11
C GLY A 69 10.28 4.86 -24.62
N SER A 70 11.07 5.77 -25.20
CA SER A 70 11.18 5.93 -26.67
C SER A 70 11.58 4.64 -27.41
N LYS A 71 12.25 3.69 -26.72
CA LYS A 71 12.60 2.37 -27.28
C LYS A 71 11.36 1.51 -27.61
N ASP A 72 10.26 1.70 -26.88
CA ASP A 72 9.05 0.89 -27.00
C ASP A 72 8.05 1.50 -28.00
N GLU A 73 8.45 2.57 -28.70
CA GLU A 73 7.63 3.25 -29.70
C GLU A 73 7.50 2.40 -30.98
N PRO A 74 6.27 2.17 -31.47
CA PRO A 74 6.07 1.40 -32.69
C PRO A 74 6.57 2.17 -33.92
N PRO A 75 7.01 1.47 -34.98
CA PRO A 75 7.39 2.10 -36.23
C PRO A 75 6.28 3.02 -36.75
N GLY A 76 6.63 4.27 -37.08
CA GLY A 76 5.68 5.27 -37.55
C GLY A 76 5.02 6.13 -36.47
N LEU A 77 5.29 5.87 -35.18
CA LEU A 77 4.79 6.65 -34.04
C LEU A 77 5.97 7.08 -33.16
N THR A 78 6.63 8.17 -33.54
CA THR A 78 7.76 8.72 -32.78
C THR A 78 7.30 9.78 -31.77
N ARG A 79 8.04 9.94 -30.67
CA ARG A 79 7.86 10.94 -29.59
C ARG A 79 6.64 10.73 -28.69
N ALA A 80 5.95 9.61 -28.76
CA ALA A 80 4.81 9.32 -27.87
C ALA A 80 5.20 9.24 -26.38
N SER A 81 6.50 9.04 -26.10
CA SER A 81 7.02 8.88 -24.74
C SER A 81 7.43 10.19 -24.05
N HIS A 82 7.41 11.33 -24.74
CA HIS A 82 7.86 12.64 -24.22
C HIS A 82 6.67 13.55 -23.90
#